data_AF-A0A0F8CJS9-F1
#
_entry.id   AF-A0A0F8CJS9-F1
#
_cell.length_a   1.000
_cell.length_b   1.000
_cell.length_c   1.000
_cell.angle_alpha   90.00
_cell.angle_beta   90.00
_cell.angle_gamma   90.00
#
_symmetry.space_group_name_H-M   'P 1'
#
loop_
_entity.id
_entity.type
_entity.pdbx_description
1 polymer ?
#
loop_
_entity_poly.entity_id
_entity_poly.type
_entity_poly.pdbx_seq_one_letter_code
_entity_poly.pdbx_strand_id
1 'polypeptide(L)' 'PKHASWLNAAEIEINVMDIECTNRRIGDMEKLTHEVGAWTKRRNEYEKKIEWKFTKKNADEKMSKYYVE' A
#
# COMPACT_ATOMS: atom_id res chain seq x y z
N PRO A 1 2.76 -14.75 9.53
CA PRO A 1 2.16 -14.17 10.75
C PRO A 1 0.73 -13.70 10.51
N LYS A 2 -0.20 -14.07 11.41
CA LYS A 2 -1.64 -13.82 11.24
C LYS A 2 -2.01 -12.34 11.09
N HIS A 3 -1.17 -11.43 11.60
CA HIS A 3 -1.38 -9.98 11.61
C HIS A 3 -0.28 -9.16 10.89
N ALA A 4 0.47 -9.77 9.96
CA ALA A 4 1.54 -9.06 9.23
C ALA A 4 1.01 -8.25 8.03
N SER A 5 0.02 -7.42 8.30
CA SER A 5 -0.66 -6.57 7.32
C SER A 5 0.32 -5.57 6.66
N TRP A 6 1.34 -5.14 7.41
CA TRP A 6 2.46 -4.31 6.94
C TRP A 6 3.35 -4.96 5.85
N LEU A 7 3.22 -6.26 5.60
CA LEU A 7 3.92 -6.96 4.51
C LEU A 7 3.01 -7.19 3.29
N ASN A 8 1.72 -6.82 3.38
CA ASN A 8 0.74 -6.98 2.33
C ASN A 8 0.87 -5.86 1.30
N ALA A 9 1.27 -6.20 0.07
CA ALA A 9 1.44 -5.24 -1.01
C ALA A 9 0.16 -4.45 -1.31
N ALA A 10 -1.02 -5.07 -1.21
CA ALA A 10 -2.29 -4.38 -1.45
C ALA A 10 -2.57 -3.30 -0.40
N GLU A 11 -2.31 -3.58 0.88
CA GLU A 11 -2.48 -2.60 1.96
C GLU A 11 -1.49 -1.44 1.86
N ILE A 12 -0.25 -1.74 1.47
CA ILE A 12 0.76 -0.70 1.21
C ILE A 12 0.28 0.22 0.08
N GLU A 13 -0.18 -0.35 -1.03
CA GLU A 13 -0.68 0.43 -2.17
C GLU A 13 -1.92 1.26 -1.81
N ILE A 14 -2.84 0.73 -0.99
CA ILE A 14 -3.99 1.48 -0.48
C ILE A 14 -3.54 2.67 0.38
N ASN A 15 -2.56 2.49 1.27
CA ASN A 15 -2.04 3.61 2.08
C ASN A 15 -1.38 4.69 1.22
N VAL A 16 -0.66 4.30 0.16
CA VAL A 16 -0.06 5.29 -0.74
C VAL A 16 -1.12 6.01 -1.56
N MET A 17 -2.15 5.29 -2.05
CA MET A 17 -3.31 5.91 -2.70
C MET A 17 -4.02 6.88 -1.76
N ASP A 18 -4.12 6.55 -0.47
CA ASP A 18 -4.72 7.44 0.51
C ASP A 18 -3.96 8.76 0.59
N ILE A 19 -2.65 8.70 0.83
CA ILE A 19 -1.79 9.88 0.93
C ILE A 19 -1.78 10.70 -0.38
N GLU A 20 -1.69 10.05 -1.54
CA GLU A 20 -1.46 10.71 -2.83
C GLU A 20 -2.74 11.12 -3.57
N CYS A 21 -3.88 10.48 -3.29
CA CYS A 21 -5.11 10.64 -4.07
C CYS A 21 -6.34 10.94 -3.20
N THR A 22 -6.54 10.22 -2.09
CA THR A 22 -7.80 10.26 -1.32
C THR A 22 -7.71 10.92 0.06
N ASN A 23 -6.60 11.58 0.39
CA ASN A 23 -6.40 12.36 1.64
C ASN A 23 -7.23 13.68 1.68
N ARG A 24 -8.41 13.66 1.08
CA ARG A 24 -9.38 14.77 1.02
C ARG A 24 -10.78 14.21 0.86
N ARG A 25 -11.79 14.97 1.31
CA ARG A 25 -13.19 14.59 1.13
C ARG A 25 -13.57 14.61 -0.36
N ILE A 26 -14.03 13.48 -0.88
CA ILE A 26 -14.63 13.35 -2.20
C ILE A 26 -16.08 12.92 -1.99
N GLY A 27 -17.01 13.85 -2.25
CA GLY A 27 -18.44 13.65 -1.94
C GLY A 27 -19.23 12.89 -3.01
N ASP A 28 -18.59 12.53 -4.13
CA ASP A 28 -19.24 11.94 -5.29
C ASP A 28 -18.48 10.69 -5.76
N MET A 29 -19.22 9.63 -6.07
CA MET A 29 -18.64 8.33 -6.43
C MET A 29 -18.01 8.33 -7.83
N GLU A 30 -18.58 9.07 -8.79
CA GLU A 30 -18.00 9.19 -10.13
C GLU A 30 -16.67 9.92 -10.07
N LYS A 31 -16.62 11.01 -9.30
CA LYS A 31 -15.38 11.76 -9.04
C LYS A 31 -14.33 10.89 -8.35
N LEU A 32 -14.70 10.11 -7.35
CA LEU A 32 -13.78 9.18 -6.69
C LEU A 32 -13.19 8.17 -7.69
N THR A 33 -14.05 7.56 -8.50
CA THR A 33 -13.65 6.57 -9.51
C THR A 33 -12.70 7.18 -10.54
N HIS A 34 -13.00 8.40 -11.01
CA HIS A 34 -12.16 9.11 -11.96
C HIS A 34 -10.77 9.44 -11.39
N GLU A 35 -10.71 9.96 -10.16
CA GLU A 35 -9.46 10.34 -9.50
C GLU A 35 -8.57 9.11 -9.23
N VAL A 36 -9.16 8.03 -8.70
CA VAL A 36 -8.45 6.76 -8.47
C VAL A 36 -7.97 6.15 -9.79
N GLY A 37 -8.77 6.20 -10.85
CA GLY A 37 -8.38 5.74 -12.19
C GLY A 37 -7.21 6.55 -12.76
N ALA A 38 -7.26 7.87 -12.68
CA ALA A 38 -6.19 8.75 -13.12
C ALA A 38 -4.90 8.54 -12.32
N TRP A 39 -5.01 8.36 -11.00
CA TRP A 39 -3.88 8.05 -10.13
C TRP A 39 -3.25 6.69 -10.47
N THR A 40 -4.07 5.66 -10.68
CA THR A 40 -3.62 4.31 -11.04
C THR A 40 -2.86 4.31 -12.38
N LYS A 41 -3.42 4.97 -13.39
CA LYS A 41 -2.78 5.12 -14.70
C LYS A 41 -1.41 5.79 -14.57
N ARG A 42 -1.34 6.91 -13.86
CA ARG A 42 -0.09 7.64 -13.62
C ARG A 42 0.95 6.77 -12.92
N ARG A 43 0.56 6.06 -11.87
CA ARG A 43 1.46 5.20 -11.09
C ARG A 43 2.03 4.05 -11.92
N ASN A 44 1.20 3.46 -12.78
CA ASN A 44 1.61 2.43 -13.74
C ASN A 44 2.54 2.98 -14.82
N GLU A 45 2.27 4.16 -15.37
CA GLU A 45 3.14 4.82 -16.36
C GLU A 45 4.53 5.13 -15.80
N TYR A 46 4.62 5.48 -14.51
CA TYR A 46 5.90 5.67 -13.82
C TYR A 46 6.54 4.38 -13.31
N GLU A 47 5.94 3.21 -13.58
CA GLU A 47 6.35 1.91 -13.08
C GLU A 47 6.75 1.92 -11.59
N LYS A 48 5.98 2.65 -10.77
CA LYS A 48 6.29 2.78 -9.34
C LYS A 48 6.20 1.40 -8.70
N LYS A 49 7.31 0.96 -8.11
CA LYS A 49 7.44 -0.30 -7.38
C LYS A 49 7.66 -0.01 -5.90
N ILE A 50 7.20 -0.91 -5.05
CA ILE A 50 7.55 -0.90 -3.64
C ILE A 50 9.05 -1.21 -3.53
N GLU A 51 9.80 -0.24 -3.01
CA GLU A 51 11.23 -0.41 -2.73
C GLU A 51 11.39 -1.13 -1.38
N TRP A 52 11.62 -2.43 -1.44
CA TRP A 52 11.85 -3.24 -0.25
C TRP A 52 13.28 -3.02 0.27
N LYS A 53 13.40 -2.35 1.42
CA LYS A 53 14.70 -2.11 2.07
C LYS A 53 15.20 -3.27 2.94
N PHE A 54 14.44 -4.36 3.02
CA PHE A 54 14.77 -5.53 3.81
C PHE A 54 14.26 -6.78 3.11
N THR A 55 14.93 -7.91 3.37
CA THR A 55 14.47 -9.20 2.87
C THR A 55 13.39 -9.75 3.80
N LYS A 56 12.53 -10.62 3.26
CA LYS A 56 11.56 -11.39 4.06
C LYS A 56 12.24 -12.08 5.25
N LYS A 57 13.43 -12.66 5.04
CA LYS A 57 14.24 -13.30 6.08
C LYS A 57 14.60 -12.33 7.21
N ASN A 58 15.09 -11.14 6.88
CA ASN A 58 15.46 -10.13 7.89
C ASN A 58 14.23 -9.65 8.67
N ALA A 59 13.09 -9.50 8.00
CA ALA A 59 11.81 -9.20 8.64
C ALA A 59 11.38 -10.32 9.59
N ASP A 60 11.44 -11.57 9.13
CA ASP A 60 11.05 -12.74 9.92
C ASP A 60 11.95 -12.93 11.15
N GLU A 61 13.27 -12.78 11.01
CA GLU A 61 14.22 -12.85 12.12
C GLU A 61 13.94 -11.76 13.17
N LYS A 62 13.75 -10.51 12.75
CA LYS A 62 13.50 -9.37 13.65
C LYS A 62 12.16 -9.50 14.38
N MET A 63 11.14 -9.98 13.68
CA MET A 63 9.76 -10.00 14.15
C MET A 63 9.30 -11.35 14.69
N SER A 64 10.14 -12.40 14.60
CA SER A 64 9.91 -13.75 15.15
C SER A 64 9.36 -13.74 16.59
N LYS A 65 9.84 -12.79 17.40
CA LYS A 65 9.46 -12.58 18.80
C LYS A 65 8.02 -12.09 19.00
N TYR A 66 7.45 -11.44 17.99
CA TYR A 66 6.10 -10.84 18.00
C TYR A 66 5.07 -11.68 17.26
N TYR A 67 5.52 -12.72 16.55
CA TYR A 67 4.66 -13.69 15.90
C TYR A 67 4.31 -14.81 16.88
N VAL A 68 3.60 -14.44 17.95
CA VAL A 68 3.02 -15.41 18.89
C VAL A 68 1.81 -16.05 18.20
N GLU A 69 1.72 -17.39 18.28
CA GLU A 69 0.64 -18.24 17.74
C GLU A 69 -0.74 -17.92 18.30
#